data_AF-A0A3B0RI52-F1
#
_entry.id   AF-A0A3B0RI52-F1
#
_cell.length_a   1.000
_cell.length_b   1.000
_cell.length_c   1.000
_cell.angle_alpha   90.00
_cell.angle_beta   90.00
_cell.angle_gamma   90.00
#
_symmetry.space_group_name_H-M   'P 1'
#
loop_
_entity.id
_entity.type
_entity.pdbx_description
1 polymer ?
#
loop_
_entity_poly.entity_id
_entity_poly.type
_entity_poly.pdbx_seq_one_letter_code
_entity_poly.pdbx_strand_id
1 'polypeptide(L)'
;MTAYILKLVILLPLMGGLIFAALWLYKKYQPALMGAQKDKSLKLLEIVPLSNLSKLAVVDFEGRKILLSVSKNGVNHIAEDRVQDA
;
A
#
# COMPACT_ATOMS: atom_id res chain seq x y z
N MET A 1 43.16 21.42 -9.54
CA MET A 1 41.72 21.48 -9.88
C MET A 1 41.28 20.30 -10.76
N THR A 2 41.97 20.01 -11.86
CA THR A 2 41.63 18.92 -12.81
C THR A 2 41.48 17.53 -12.17
N ALA A 3 42.37 17.16 -11.26
CA ALA A 3 42.30 15.87 -10.56
C ALA A 3 41.02 15.70 -9.70
N TYR A 4 40.51 16.79 -9.12
CA TYR A 4 39.29 16.77 -8.32
C TYR A 4 38.05 16.59 -9.21
N ILE A 5 38.03 17.27 -10.36
CA ILE A 5 36.95 17.15 -11.35
C ILE A 5 36.89 15.71 -11.87
N LEU A 6 38.03 15.10 -12.18
CA LEU A 6 38.11 13.71 -12.62
C LEU A 6 37.56 12.74 -11.54
N LYS A 7 37.93 12.96 -10.28
CA LYS A 7 37.41 12.16 -9.15
C LYS A 7 35.89 12.31 -9.00
N LEU A 8 35.35 13.50 -9.21
CA LEU A 8 33.91 13.78 -9.16
C LEU A 8 33.15 13.04 -10.28
N VAL A 9 33.68 13.11 -11.50
CA VAL A 9 33.10 12.46 -12.69
C VAL A 9 33.09 10.93 -12.56
N ILE A 10 34.03 10.35 -11.82
CA ILE A 10 34.06 8.91 -11.54
C ILE A 10 33.14 8.54 -10.38
N LEU A 11 33.11 9.36 -9.33
CA LEU A 11 32.33 9.07 -8.12
C LEU A 11 30.81 9.19 -8.36
N LEU A 12 30.40 10.14 -9.20
CA LEU A 12 28.99 10.40 -9.49
C LEU A 12 28.27 9.21 -10.16
N PRO A 13 28.78 8.60 -11.25
CA PRO A 13 28.18 7.42 -11.85
C PRO A 13 28.32 6.17 -10.97
N LEU A 14 29.37 6.08 -10.15
CA LEU A 14 29.51 4.99 -9.18
C LEU A 14 28.34 5.02 -8.18
N MET A 15 28.06 6.19 -7.60
CA MET A 15 26.95 6.39 -6.68
C MET A 15 25.59 6.21 -7.38
N GLY A 16 25.41 6.79 -8.56
CA GLY A 16 24.18 6.62 -9.35
C GLY A 16 23.91 5.16 -9.70
N GLY A 17 24.96 4.43 -10.09
CA GLY A 17 24.90 3.00 -10.39
C GLY A 17 24.55 2.16 -9.16
N LEU A 18 25.12 2.47 -7.99
CA LEU A 18 24.79 1.81 -6.72
C LEU A 18 23.34 2.02 -6.33
N ILE A 19 22.84 3.26 -6.43
CA ILE A 19 21.44 3.59 -6.13
C ILE A 19 20.50 2.85 -7.08
N PHE A 20 20.79 2.90 -8.39
CA PHE A 20 20.00 2.20 -9.41
C PHE A 20 20.02 0.68 -9.21
N ALA A 21 21.19 0.10 -8.94
CA ALA A 21 21.36 -1.32 -8.69
C ALA A 21 20.59 -1.77 -7.45
N ALA A 22 20.64 -1.01 -6.35
CA ALA A 22 19.89 -1.30 -5.14
C ALA A 22 18.37 -1.28 -5.38
N LEU A 23 17.85 -0.26 -6.09
CA LEU A 23 16.43 -0.16 -6.46
C LEU A 23 16.01 -1.28 -7.41
N TRP A 24 16.86 -1.63 -8.38
CA TRP A 24 16.59 -2.72 -9.32
C TRP A 24 16.59 -4.08 -8.61
N LEU A 25 17.54 -4.32 -7.71
CA LEU A 25 17.61 -5.53 -6.89
C LEU A 25 16.38 -5.62 -5.98
N TYR A 26 16.01 -4.52 -5.32
CA TYR A 26 14.82 -4.46 -4.49
C TYR A 26 13.56 -4.80 -5.29
N LYS A 27 13.38 -4.24 -6.48
CA LYS A 27 12.23 -4.55 -7.35
C LYS A 27 12.25 -5.99 -7.88
N LYS A 28 13.43 -6.52 -8.23
CA LYS A 28 13.58 -7.87 -8.80
C LYS A 28 13.45 -8.98 -7.75
N TYR A 29 13.96 -8.74 -6.54
CA TYR A 29 13.98 -9.69 -5.42
C TYR A 29 12.93 -9.38 -4.36
N GLN A 30 11.93 -8.55 -4.66
CA GLN A 30 10.65 -8.52 -3.94
C GLN A 30 9.58 -9.35 -4.66
N PRO A 31 9.64 -10.70 -4.66
CA PRO A 31 8.56 -11.53 -5.17
C PRO A 31 7.36 -11.65 -4.21
N ALA A 32 7.22 -10.78 -3.20
CA ALA A 32 6.12 -10.89 -2.23
C ALA A 32 5.41 -9.56 -1.88
N LEU A 33 6.03 -8.39 -2.09
CA LEU A 33 5.40 -7.12 -1.67
C LEU A 33 4.40 -6.56 -2.70
N MET A 34 4.61 -6.81 -4.01
CA MET A 34 3.64 -6.42 -5.06
C MET A 34 2.56 -7.49 -5.31
N GLY A 35 2.78 -8.73 -4.86
CA GLY A 35 1.81 -9.84 -5.00
C GLY A 35 0.85 -9.97 -3.81
N ALA A 36 1.23 -9.52 -2.61
CA ALA A 36 0.40 -9.62 -1.41
C ALA A 36 -0.84 -8.70 -1.41
N GLN A 37 -1.07 -7.92 -2.47
CA GLN A 37 -2.27 -7.11 -2.64
C GLN A 37 -3.30 -7.73 -3.60
N LYS A 38 -2.97 -8.79 -4.34
CA LYS A 38 -3.85 -9.28 -5.43
C LYS A 38 -4.84 -10.39 -5.07
N ASP A 39 -4.74 -11.01 -3.90
CA ASP A 39 -5.73 -11.99 -3.41
C ASP A 39 -6.02 -11.79 -1.92
N LYS A 40 -6.26 -10.55 -1.51
CA LYS A 40 -6.97 -10.36 -0.25
C LYS A 40 -8.44 -10.50 -0.56
N SER A 41 -9.07 -11.59 -0.06
CA SER A 41 -10.53 -11.73 0.01
C SER A 41 -11.20 -10.57 0.76
N LEU A 42 -10.41 -9.68 1.37
CA LEU A 42 -10.83 -8.54 2.18
C LEU A 42 -10.22 -7.25 1.59
N LYS A 43 -11.01 -6.51 0.80
CA LYS A 43 -10.61 -5.24 0.19
C LYS A 43 -11.27 -4.09 0.95
N LEU A 44 -10.47 -3.28 1.62
CA LEU A 44 -10.95 -2.06 2.28
C LEU A 44 -11.25 -1.02 1.20
N LEU A 45 -12.52 -0.69 1.00
CA LEU A 45 -12.97 0.26 -0.03
C LEU A 45 -12.82 1.69 0.42
N GLU A 46 -13.35 2.01 1.61
CA GLU A 46 -13.46 3.40 2.05
C GLU A 46 -13.50 3.48 3.57
N ILE A 47 -12.88 4.51 4.15
CA ILE A 47 -12.97 4.82 5.58
C ILE A 47 -13.48 6.24 5.74
N VAL A 48 -14.66 6.40 6.34
CA VAL A 48 -15.25 7.70 6.65
C VAL A 48 -15.18 7.93 8.16
N PRO A 49 -14.38 8.88 8.65
CA PRO A 49 -14.38 9.21 10.07
C PRO A 49 -15.72 9.86 10.45
N LEU A 50 -16.41 9.29 11.44
CA LEU A 50 -17.64 9.86 12.01
C LEU A 50 -17.34 10.75 13.22
N SER A 51 -16.27 10.46 13.96
CA SER A 51 -15.81 11.21 15.13
C SER A 51 -14.33 10.94 15.39
N ASN A 52 -13.68 11.70 16.28
CA ASN A 52 -12.30 11.44 16.72
C ASN A 52 -12.09 10.02 17.28
N LEU A 53 -13.18 9.36 17.68
CA LEU A 53 -13.17 8.03 18.30
C LEU A 53 -13.86 6.94 17.46
N SER A 54 -14.50 7.29 16.33
CA SER A 54 -15.25 6.33 15.50
C SER A 54 -15.07 6.59 14.00
N LYS A 55 -14.90 5.50 13.25
CA LYS A 55 -14.75 5.50 11.80
C LYS A 55 -15.69 4.45 11.21
N LEU A 56 -16.36 4.78 10.12
CA LEU A 56 -17.00 3.79 9.26
C LEU A 56 -15.96 3.25 8.30
N ALA A 57 -15.90 1.94 8.13
CA ALA A 57 -15.08 1.26 7.16
C ALA A 57 -15.99 0.40 6.28
N VAL A 58 -15.94 0.60 4.97
CA VAL A 58 -16.60 -0.28 4.00
C VAL A 58 -15.58 -1.28 3.51
N VAL A 59 -15.88 -2.56 3.69
CA VAL A 59 -15.02 -3.66 3.28
C VAL A 59 -15.77 -4.50 2.25
N ASP A 60 -15.13 -4.79 1.13
CA ASP A 60 -15.59 -5.77 0.16
C ASP A 60 -14.98 -7.12 0.51
N PHE A 61 -15.85 -8.07 0.86
CA PHE A 61 -15.49 -9.43 1.18
C PHE A 61 -16.27 -10.39 0.28
N GLU A 62 -15.54 -11.08 -0.62
CA GLU A 62 -16.13 -12.06 -1.54
C GLU A 62 -17.33 -11.54 -2.35
N GLY A 63 -17.31 -10.27 -2.78
CA GLY A 63 -18.39 -9.66 -3.56
C GLY A 63 -19.59 -9.16 -2.74
N ARG A 64 -19.45 -9.12 -1.40
CA ARG A 64 -20.39 -8.46 -0.50
C ARG A 64 -19.75 -7.21 0.08
N LYS A 65 -20.49 -6.10 0.03
CA LYS A 65 -20.06 -4.85 0.66
C LYS A 65 -20.56 -4.84 2.09
N ILE A 66 -19.64 -4.75 3.03
CA ILE A 66 -19.90 -4.79 4.46
C ILE A 66 -19.53 -3.42 5.07
N LEU A 67 -20.50 -2.76 5.68
CA LEU A 67 -20.32 -1.53 6.44
C LEU A 67 -20.03 -1.85 7.91
N LEU A 68 -18.82 -1.52 8.33
CA LEU A 68 -18.34 -1.69 9.70
C LEU A 68 -18.22 -0.33 10.38
N SER A 69 -18.68 -0.22 11.62
CA SER A 69 -18.31 0.86 12.51
C SER A 69 -17.15 0.41 13.39
N VAL A 70 -16.05 1.14 13.36
CA VAL A 70 -14.84 0.88 14.14
C VAL A 70 -14.70 2.00 15.17
N SER A 71 -14.74 1.64 16.45
CA SER A 71 -14.53 2.57 17.56
C SER A 71 -13.51 2.03 18.55
N LYS A 72 -13.03 2.85 19.49
CA LYS A 72 -12.12 2.38 20.57
C LYS A 72 -12.71 1.25 21.41
N ASN A 73 -14.03 1.14 21.50
CA ASN A 73 -14.73 0.12 22.28
C ASN A 73 -15.05 -1.16 21.49
N GLY A 74 -14.73 -1.21 20.19
CA GLY A 74 -14.96 -2.40 19.38
C GLY A 74 -15.38 -2.11 17.94
N VAL A 75 -15.56 -3.19 17.18
CA VAL A 75 -16.02 -3.20 15.79
C VAL A 75 -17.44 -3.74 15.76
N ASN A 76 -18.39 -2.97 15.21
CA ASN A 76 -19.79 -3.39 15.09
C ASN A 76 -20.23 -3.37 13.62
N HIS A 77 -20.91 -4.44 13.19
CA HIS A 77 -21.46 -4.59 11.85
C HIS A 77 -22.74 -3.77 11.72
N ILE A 78 -22.76 -2.81 10.80
CA ILE A 78 -23.90 -1.89 10.63
C ILE A 78 -24.85 -2.40 9.54
N ALA A 79 -24.31 -2.80 8.40
CA ALA A 79 -25.10 -3.24 7.26
C ALA A 79 -24.26 -4.10 6.30
N GLU A 80 -24.92 -5.05 5.64
CA GLU A 80 -24.38 -5.81 4.52
C GLU A 80 -25.25 -5.56 3.28
N ASP A 81 -24.61 -5.37 2.14
CA ASP A 81 -25.28 -5.30 0.84
C ASP A 81 -24.68 -6.34 -0.10
N ARG A 82 -25.55 -7.15 -0.69
CA ARG A 82 -25.15 -8.11 -1.73
C ARG A 82 -25.22 -7.34 -3.04
N VAL A 83 -24.06 -7.05 -3.62
CA VAL A 83 -23.99 -6.44 -4.95
C VAL A 83 -24.58 -7.46 -5.94
N GLN A 84 -25.86 -7.33 -6.23
CA GLN A 84 -26.56 -8.03 -7.28
C GLN A 84 -26.36 -7.23 -8.54
N ASP A 85 -25.38 -7.63 -9.34
CA ASP A 85 -25.23 -7.17 -10.72
C ASP A 85 -26.50 -7.59 -11.49
N ALA A 86 -27.34 -6.60 -11.80
CA ALA A 86 -28.50 -6.71 -12.68
C ALA A 86 -28.14 -6.24 -14.10
#